data_AF-A0ABC8XQT2-F1
#
_entry.id   AF-A0ABC8XQT2-F1
#
_cell.length_a   1.000
_cell.length_b   1.000
_cell.length_c   1.000
_cell.angle_alpha   90.00
_cell.angle_beta   90.00
_cell.angle_gamma   90.00
#
_symmetry.space_group_name_H-M   'P 1'
#
loop_
_entity.id
_entity.type
_entity.pdbx_description
1 polymer ?
#
loop_
_entity_poly.entity_id
_entity_poly.type
_entity_poly.pdbx_seq_one_letter_code
_entity_poly.pdbx_strand_id
1 'polypeptide(L)'
;MEPNNQGDAADLEAHLDAIAERVGDPSSTPLLYPQQELAAPVERPPPRMPQSPPTATPDMLQPQPEARSDGGVELSPGDRIRKITHDWLRGVDKPGFNAAPDAPNPSAAPNQSELNVNAEEYRASASHSVGQSSSTPGFSASQGQTSAGGPGPGSSKLEEDKARLLQFLKDRKVVPKGVFNFVRAQDALHFVMRSRDWGVVFDLLLTKESLDVIVHVACESGGGASLMSVTDTERGVKSLNEFFKAVEKAPQLRQLLVSCLLNEGRLFHHRGGPDLLRSIFSTFHDEDSSAVIRHALGTFTDVLSSKIGSECMVECLALAKTTDLQDFEEFILNNTVEFAKGTFRFSLAPACRSNHFLQRVLERGSDQLKMNITQSVVENLVSLSMHRTGTFVVQACFVRTGSVHLQLLERVLEGLQGLPLEELDRLVQDSFAANHVVSKLLLEGKAHFLARTTALAQTIEKLPAAGLDGTTDPLSAIVGKVMQAVREVLSC
;
A
#
# COMPACT_ATOMS: atom_id res chain seq x y z
N MET A 1 25.62 10.99 36.22
CA MET A 1 26.46 11.31 35.06
C MET A 1 25.93 10.49 33.91
N GLU A 2 24.95 11.03 33.18
CA GLU A 2 24.40 10.44 31.96
C GLU A 2 25.11 11.09 30.75
N PRO A 3 25.44 10.34 29.69
CA PRO A 3 25.98 10.91 28.47
C PRO A 3 24.86 11.33 27.51
N ASN A 4 25.11 12.45 26.85
CA ASN A 4 24.24 13.17 25.95
C ASN A 4 24.28 12.53 24.54
N ASN A 5 23.13 12.13 24.01
CA ASN A 5 22.98 11.58 22.66
C ASN A 5 22.54 12.71 21.70
N GLN A 6 23.47 13.24 20.93
CA GLN A 6 23.20 14.26 19.93
C GLN A 6 24.13 14.02 18.72
N GLY A 7 23.73 13.08 17.85
CA GLY A 7 24.59 12.62 16.74
C GLY A 7 23.91 12.06 15.49
N ASP A 8 22.57 12.02 15.39
CA ASP A 8 21.92 11.25 14.30
C ASP A 8 21.32 12.09 13.15
N ALA A 9 21.40 13.43 13.19
CA ALA A 9 20.78 14.27 12.15
C ALA A 9 21.69 14.53 10.93
N ALA A 10 23.01 14.53 11.10
CA ALA A 10 23.96 14.86 10.04
C ALA A 10 24.22 13.69 9.07
N ASP A 11 24.09 12.44 9.53
CA ASP A 11 24.35 11.25 8.71
C ASP A 11 23.21 10.93 7.72
N LEU A 12 22.00 11.43 7.99
CA LEU A 12 20.86 11.25 7.08
C LEU A 12 20.92 12.19 5.87
N GLU A 13 21.57 13.34 6.02
CA GLU A 13 21.73 14.37 4.98
C GLU A 13 22.75 13.93 3.93
N ALA A 14 23.87 13.33 4.35
CA ALA A 14 24.90 12.80 3.45
C ALA A 14 24.44 11.57 2.63
N HIS A 15 23.47 10.81 3.12
CA HIS A 15 23.00 9.59 2.44
C HIS A 15 22.02 9.87 1.29
N LEU A 16 21.34 11.03 1.31
CA LEU A 16 20.39 11.42 0.26
C LEU A 16 21.07 12.03 -0.97
N ASP A 17 22.21 12.71 -0.80
CA ASP A 17 22.99 13.28 -1.91
C ASP A 17 23.69 12.20 -2.75
N ALA A 18 24.12 11.10 -2.14
CA ALA A 18 24.79 9.99 -2.84
C ALA A 18 23.87 9.17 -3.77
N ILE A 19 22.55 9.29 -3.63
CA ILE A 19 21.57 8.57 -4.48
C ILE A 19 21.24 9.38 -5.74
N ALA A 20 21.47 10.69 -5.75
CA ALA A 20 21.13 11.58 -6.86
C ALA A 20 22.09 11.47 -8.08
N GLU A 21 23.33 11.01 -7.89
CA GLU A 21 24.35 11.00 -8.96
C GLU A 21 24.31 9.79 -9.92
N ARG A 22 23.39 8.83 -9.75
CA ARG A 22 23.56 7.50 -10.38
C ARG A 22 22.62 7.08 -11.52
N VAL A 23 21.81 7.97 -12.08
CA VAL A 23 20.93 7.58 -13.20
C VAL A 23 20.86 8.67 -14.26
N GLY A 24 21.58 8.48 -15.36
CA GLY A 24 21.45 9.31 -16.56
C GLY A 24 21.90 8.54 -17.80
N ASP A 25 20.93 8.03 -18.57
CA ASP A 25 20.90 8.18 -20.03
C ASP A 25 19.54 7.74 -20.60
N PRO A 26 18.80 8.61 -21.33
CA PRO A 26 17.83 8.13 -22.28
C PRO A 26 17.90 8.86 -23.62
N SER A 27 18.31 8.15 -24.67
CA SER A 27 18.06 8.54 -26.06
C SER A 27 16.86 7.78 -26.61
N SER A 28 15.76 8.46 -26.97
CA SER A 28 14.91 8.17 -28.14
C SER A 28 13.74 9.16 -28.28
N THR A 29 13.56 9.65 -29.51
CA THR A 29 12.61 10.66 -30.00
C THR A 29 11.17 10.14 -30.18
N PRO A 30 10.12 10.99 -30.11
CA PRO A 30 8.71 10.55 -30.15
C PRO A 30 8.03 10.73 -31.53
N LEU A 31 6.99 9.93 -31.77
CA LEU A 31 6.05 10.03 -32.88
C LEU A 31 4.76 10.75 -32.46
N LEU A 32 4.34 11.71 -33.29
CA LEU A 32 3.12 12.53 -33.21
C LEU A 32 1.84 11.73 -33.53
N TYR A 33 0.76 11.95 -32.77
CA TYR A 33 -0.63 11.80 -33.23
C TYR A 33 -1.52 12.94 -32.65
N PRO A 34 -2.63 13.29 -33.33
CA PRO A 34 -3.26 14.61 -33.25
C PRO A 34 -4.43 14.69 -32.25
N GLN A 35 -4.69 15.93 -31.84
CA GLN A 35 -5.79 16.38 -30.98
C GLN A 35 -7.17 16.09 -31.57
N GLN A 36 -8.13 15.80 -30.69
CA GLN A 36 -9.57 15.79 -31.01
C GLN A 36 -10.32 16.71 -30.04
N GLU A 37 -11.17 17.58 -30.60
CA GLU A 37 -11.92 18.64 -29.93
C GLU A 37 -13.18 18.15 -29.17
N LEU A 38 -13.40 18.81 -28.02
CA LEU A 38 -14.63 19.24 -27.33
C LEU A 38 -15.87 18.34 -27.20
N ALA A 39 -16.37 18.26 -25.96
CA ALA A 39 -17.78 18.47 -25.65
C ALA A 39 -17.98 19.06 -24.24
N ALA A 40 -18.93 20.00 -24.12
CA ALA A 40 -19.25 20.77 -22.92
C ALA A 40 -20.02 19.95 -21.84
N PRO A 41 -19.92 20.30 -20.54
CA PRO A 41 -20.57 19.56 -19.47
C PRO A 41 -22.02 20.01 -19.23
N VAL A 42 -22.88 19.02 -18.97
CA VAL A 42 -24.29 19.15 -18.57
C VAL A 42 -24.37 19.27 -17.04
N GLU A 43 -25.01 20.33 -16.53
CA GLU A 43 -25.26 20.54 -15.10
C GLU A 43 -26.16 19.46 -14.48
N ARG A 44 -25.73 18.87 -13.36
CA ARG A 44 -26.55 18.02 -12.49
C ARG A 44 -27.03 18.81 -11.26
N PRO A 45 -28.27 18.58 -10.78
CA PRO A 45 -28.78 19.17 -9.56
C PRO A 45 -28.27 18.46 -8.29
N PRO A 46 -28.25 19.16 -7.13
CA PRO A 46 -27.66 18.65 -5.89
C PRO A 46 -28.54 17.61 -5.18
N PRO A 47 -27.93 16.67 -4.42
CA PRO A 47 -28.66 15.64 -3.69
C PRO A 47 -29.24 16.16 -2.37
N ARG A 48 -30.41 15.63 -2.00
CA ARG A 48 -31.09 15.88 -0.71
C ARG A 48 -30.48 15.03 0.41
N MET A 49 -30.26 15.66 1.56
CA MET A 49 -29.80 15.03 2.80
C MET A 49 -30.92 14.21 3.48
N PRO A 50 -30.64 13.00 4.01
CA PRO A 50 -31.59 12.26 4.85
C PRO A 50 -31.56 12.75 6.31
N GLN A 51 -32.73 12.76 6.95
CA GLN A 51 -32.92 13.07 8.37
C GLN A 51 -32.64 11.85 9.26
N SER A 52 -32.01 12.09 10.41
CA SER A 52 -31.66 11.09 11.42
C SER A 52 -32.87 10.61 12.24
N PRO A 53 -32.97 9.32 12.59
CA PRO A 53 -33.99 8.81 13.51
C PRO A 53 -33.56 8.88 14.99
N PRO A 54 -34.52 8.78 15.94
CA PRO A 54 -34.29 9.06 17.36
C PRO A 54 -33.77 7.87 18.18
N THR A 55 -33.10 8.25 19.27
CA THR A 55 -32.41 7.45 20.29
C THR A 55 -33.34 6.54 21.09
N ALA A 56 -32.96 5.27 21.29
CA ALA A 56 -33.59 4.33 22.21
C ALA A 56 -32.66 3.96 23.38
N THR A 57 -33.28 3.79 24.54
CA THR A 57 -32.75 3.51 25.89
C THR A 57 -32.18 2.08 26.03
N PRO A 58 -31.18 1.83 26.91
CA PRO A 58 -30.54 0.51 27.03
C PRO A 58 -31.20 -0.38 28.09
N ASP A 59 -31.38 -1.65 27.76
CA ASP A 59 -31.90 -2.69 28.65
C ASP A 59 -30.80 -3.65 29.11
N MET A 60 -30.98 -4.21 30.31
CA MET A 60 -29.97 -4.96 31.07
C MET A 60 -29.76 -6.40 30.57
N LEU A 61 -28.50 -6.84 30.48
CA LEU A 61 -28.13 -8.24 30.20
C LEU A 61 -27.59 -8.97 31.45
N GLN A 62 -28.13 -10.17 31.69
CA GLN A 62 -27.65 -11.18 32.65
C GLN A 62 -26.47 -11.99 32.08
N PRO A 63 -25.54 -12.49 32.93
CA PRO A 63 -24.42 -13.32 32.49
C PRO A 63 -24.76 -14.82 32.44
N GLN A 64 -24.28 -15.52 31.40
CA GLN A 64 -24.27 -16.99 31.29
C GLN A 64 -22.91 -17.58 31.73
N PRO A 65 -22.87 -18.86 32.16
CA PRO A 65 -21.70 -19.46 32.81
C PRO A 65 -20.70 -20.10 31.83
N GLU A 66 -19.43 -20.01 32.21
CA GLU A 66 -18.25 -20.54 31.50
C GLU A 66 -18.18 -22.07 31.57
N ALA A 67 -18.01 -22.71 30.40
CA ALA A 67 -17.68 -24.13 30.29
C ALA A 67 -16.16 -24.32 30.19
N ARG A 68 -15.60 -25.18 31.05
CA ARG A 68 -14.19 -25.59 31.05
C ARG A 68 -13.88 -26.42 29.80
N SER A 69 -12.85 -25.99 29.06
CA SER A 69 -12.31 -26.70 27.88
C SER A 69 -11.12 -27.57 28.28
N ASP A 70 -11.19 -28.87 27.98
CA ASP A 70 -10.10 -29.83 28.17
C ASP A 70 -8.98 -29.60 27.15
N GLY A 71 -7.76 -29.39 27.65
CA GLY A 71 -6.57 -28.98 26.88
C GLY A 71 -5.95 -30.08 26.01
N GLY A 72 -6.59 -30.41 24.89
CA GLY A 72 -5.92 -31.14 23.79
C GLY A 72 -4.93 -30.22 23.07
N VAL A 73 -3.65 -30.61 23.01
CA VAL A 73 -2.63 -29.88 22.24
C VAL A 73 -2.96 -29.99 20.76
N GLU A 74 -3.39 -28.88 20.16
CA GLU A 74 -3.70 -28.81 18.74
C GLU A 74 -2.43 -28.98 17.90
N LEU A 75 -2.44 -29.95 16.99
CA LEU A 75 -1.31 -30.18 16.09
C LEU A 75 -1.12 -28.98 15.15
N SER A 76 0.13 -28.58 14.91
CA SER A 76 0.43 -27.56 13.90
C SER A 76 -0.11 -27.98 12.52
N PRO A 77 -0.48 -27.03 11.64
CA PRO A 77 -0.91 -27.36 10.28
C PRO A 77 0.06 -28.28 9.53
N GLY A 78 1.37 -28.07 9.72
CA GLY A 78 2.42 -28.93 9.16
C GLY A 78 2.38 -30.36 9.73
N ASP A 79 2.14 -30.53 11.02
CA ASP A 79 2.00 -31.86 11.65
C ASP A 79 0.73 -32.58 11.22
N ARG A 80 -0.37 -31.84 11.03
CA ARG A 80 -1.60 -32.39 10.45
C ARG A 80 -1.34 -32.90 9.03
N ILE A 81 -0.60 -32.16 8.22
CA ILE A 81 -0.17 -32.58 6.87
C ILE A 81 0.68 -33.84 6.94
N ARG A 82 1.66 -33.88 7.84
CA ARG A 82 2.53 -35.06 8.03
C ARG A 82 1.71 -36.30 8.39
N LYS A 83 0.78 -36.16 9.33
CA LYS A 83 -0.09 -37.25 9.77
C LYS A 83 -0.99 -37.75 8.64
N ILE A 84 -1.65 -36.85 7.92
CA ILE A 84 -2.57 -37.22 6.82
C ILE A 84 -1.80 -37.82 5.63
N THR A 85 -0.63 -37.28 5.30
CA THR A 85 0.25 -37.85 4.27
C THR A 85 0.63 -39.28 4.63
N HIS A 86 1.04 -39.50 5.88
CA HIS A 86 1.44 -40.81 6.37
C HIS A 86 0.26 -41.81 6.45
N ASP A 87 -0.92 -41.35 6.89
CA ASP A 87 -2.13 -42.19 6.95
C ASP A 87 -2.67 -42.51 5.55
N TRP A 88 -2.55 -41.56 4.61
CA TRP A 88 -2.91 -41.77 3.20
C TRP A 88 -1.96 -42.76 2.52
N LEU A 89 -0.64 -42.58 2.64
CA LEU A 89 0.34 -43.50 2.03
C LEU A 89 0.19 -44.93 2.57
N ARG A 90 -0.09 -45.09 3.87
CA ARG A 90 -0.44 -46.40 4.45
C ARG A 90 -1.75 -46.99 3.91
N GLY A 91 -2.65 -46.16 3.37
CA GLY A 91 -3.89 -46.58 2.73
C GLY A 91 -3.74 -46.90 1.24
N VAL A 92 -2.78 -46.30 0.53
CA VAL A 92 -2.54 -46.52 -0.91
C VAL A 92 -2.06 -47.93 -1.21
N ASP A 93 -1.34 -48.57 -0.28
CA ASP A 93 -0.90 -49.96 -0.40
C ASP A 93 -2.03 -50.99 -0.11
N LYS A 94 -3.25 -50.53 0.22
CA LYS A 94 -4.42 -51.40 0.43
C LYS A 94 -5.30 -51.45 -0.84
N PRO A 95 -5.51 -52.64 -1.44
CA PRO A 95 -6.42 -52.78 -2.59
C PRO A 95 -7.86 -52.54 -2.12
N GLY A 96 -8.39 -51.35 -2.41
CA GLY A 96 -9.79 -50.97 -2.06
C GLY A 96 -10.05 -49.47 -1.92
N PHE A 97 -9.03 -48.63 -1.86
CA PHE A 97 -9.17 -47.20 -1.53
C PHE A 97 -9.86 -46.32 -2.61
N ASN A 98 -10.15 -46.85 -3.80
CA ASN A 98 -10.89 -46.17 -4.89
C ASN A 98 -12.24 -46.81 -5.23
N ALA A 99 -12.75 -47.75 -4.41
CA ALA A 99 -14.09 -48.28 -4.66
C ALA A 99 -15.15 -47.21 -4.36
N ALA A 100 -15.90 -46.80 -5.38
CA ALA A 100 -17.12 -46.01 -5.21
C ALA A 100 -18.09 -46.81 -4.32
N PRO A 101 -18.73 -46.20 -3.30
CA PRO A 101 -19.76 -46.90 -2.55
C PRO A 101 -20.97 -47.11 -3.46
N ASP A 102 -21.41 -48.37 -3.55
CA ASP A 102 -22.65 -48.75 -4.23
C ASP A 102 -23.84 -47.93 -3.70
N ALA A 103 -24.66 -47.47 -4.63
CA ALA A 103 -25.84 -46.67 -4.36
C ALA A 103 -26.86 -47.43 -3.48
N PRO A 104 -27.41 -46.82 -2.42
CA PRO A 104 -28.57 -47.38 -1.74
C PRO A 104 -29.85 -47.08 -2.53
N ASN A 105 -30.66 -48.13 -2.70
CA ASN A 105 -31.98 -48.14 -3.33
C ASN A 105 -32.97 -47.18 -2.61
N PRO A 106 -33.96 -46.58 -3.32
CA PRO A 106 -34.77 -45.50 -2.79
C PRO A 106 -36.03 -46.04 -2.10
N SER A 107 -36.19 -45.73 -0.81
CA SER A 107 -37.49 -45.74 -0.14
C SER A 107 -37.39 -45.02 1.21
N ALA A 108 -37.83 -43.76 1.24
CA ALA A 108 -38.59 -43.12 2.32
C ALA A 108 -38.64 -41.62 2.04
N ALA A 109 -39.85 -41.09 1.84
CA ALA A 109 -40.11 -39.65 1.77
C ALA A 109 -39.97 -39.00 3.15
N PRO A 110 -39.46 -37.76 3.27
CA PRO A 110 -39.66 -36.96 4.46
C PRO A 110 -40.65 -35.80 4.23
N ASN A 111 -41.42 -35.56 5.29
CA ASN A 111 -42.41 -34.51 5.44
C ASN A 111 -41.82 -33.10 5.28
N GLN A 112 -42.60 -32.25 4.62
CA GLN A 112 -42.40 -30.80 4.59
C GLN A 112 -42.65 -30.21 5.99
N SER A 113 -41.77 -29.33 6.43
CA SER A 113 -42.04 -28.39 7.52
C SER A 113 -41.44 -27.04 7.13
N GLU A 114 -42.35 -26.09 6.95
CA GLU A 114 -42.10 -24.69 6.66
C GLU A 114 -41.37 -24.02 7.82
N LEU A 115 -40.25 -23.36 7.55
CA LEU A 115 -39.67 -22.39 8.47
C LEU A 115 -39.38 -21.09 7.73
N ASN A 116 -40.15 -20.11 8.17
CA ASN A 116 -40.20 -18.71 7.77
C ASN A 116 -38.92 -18.01 8.22
N VAL A 117 -38.21 -17.33 7.31
CA VAL A 117 -36.98 -16.57 7.62
C VAL A 117 -37.31 -15.08 7.51
N ASN A 118 -37.41 -14.41 8.65
CA ASN A 118 -37.33 -12.95 8.73
C ASN A 118 -35.86 -12.54 8.69
N ALA A 119 -35.56 -11.52 7.89
CA ALA A 119 -34.26 -10.89 7.79
C ALA A 119 -34.05 -9.94 8.98
N GLU A 120 -32.98 -10.14 9.74
CA GLU A 120 -32.46 -9.16 10.70
C GLU A 120 -31.15 -8.55 10.21
N GLU A 121 -31.12 -7.23 10.37
CA GLU A 121 -30.16 -6.24 9.89
C GLU A 121 -28.94 -6.20 10.83
N TYR A 122 -27.74 -6.46 10.31
CA TYR A 122 -26.50 -6.49 11.08
C TYR A 122 -25.93 -5.07 11.25
N ARG A 123 -25.94 -4.53 12.48
CA ARG A 123 -25.23 -3.29 12.85
C ARG A 123 -23.83 -3.60 13.36
N ALA A 124 -22.85 -2.86 12.86
CA ALA A 124 -21.47 -2.88 13.33
C ALA A 124 -21.35 -2.27 14.75
N SER A 125 -20.70 -2.99 15.65
CA SER A 125 -20.39 -2.52 17.01
C SER A 125 -18.96 -2.00 17.06
N ALA A 126 -18.79 -0.79 17.58
CA ALA A 126 -17.51 -0.14 17.85
C ALA A 126 -16.83 -0.76 19.06
N SER A 127 -15.55 -1.11 18.94
CA SER A 127 -14.72 -1.60 20.04
C SER A 127 -14.04 -0.44 20.78
N HIS A 128 -14.35 -0.32 22.07
CA HIS A 128 -13.63 0.52 23.02
C HIS A 128 -12.27 -0.09 23.36
N SER A 129 -11.19 0.66 23.12
CA SER A 129 -9.84 0.32 23.60
C SER A 129 -9.62 0.90 25.00
N VAL A 130 -9.67 0.04 26.02
CA VAL A 130 -9.22 0.35 27.38
C VAL A 130 -7.72 0.13 27.47
N GLY A 131 -6.97 1.20 27.78
CA GLY A 131 -5.53 1.12 28.03
C GLY A 131 -5.24 0.43 29.35
N GLN A 132 -4.34 -0.55 29.32
CA GLN A 132 -3.66 -1.05 30.51
C GLN A 132 -2.15 -1.15 30.25
N SER A 133 -1.41 -0.34 31.00
CA SER A 133 0.02 -0.46 31.24
C SER A 133 0.29 -1.59 32.23
N SER A 134 1.30 -2.43 31.97
CA SER A 134 2.08 -3.08 33.04
C SER A 134 3.44 -3.60 32.53
N SER A 135 4.47 -2.96 33.06
CA SER A 135 5.64 -3.56 33.74
C SER A 135 6.29 -4.83 33.16
N THR A 136 7.47 -4.65 32.57
CA THR A 136 8.47 -5.70 32.32
C THR A 136 9.23 -6.07 33.61
N PRO A 137 9.40 -7.37 33.94
CA PRO A 137 10.51 -7.81 34.77
C PRO A 137 11.61 -8.45 33.91
N GLY A 138 12.85 -8.01 34.14
CA GLY A 138 14.04 -8.54 33.50
C GLY A 138 14.35 -9.97 33.96
N PHE A 139 14.70 -10.82 33.00
CA PHE A 139 15.24 -12.15 33.26
C PHE A 139 16.71 -12.23 32.82
N SER A 140 17.55 -12.62 33.77
CA SER A 140 18.97 -12.95 33.61
C SER A 140 19.16 -14.12 32.64
N ALA A 141 20.11 -13.97 31.73
CA ALA A 141 20.60 -15.02 30.87
C ALA A 141 21.51 -15.98 31.66
N SER A 142 21.09 -17.23 31.81
CA SER A 142 21.97 -18.35 32.14
C SER A 142 22.37 -19.09 30.86
N GLN A 143 23.67 -19.22 30.64
CA GLN A 143 24.26 -20.00 29.57
C GLN A 143 23.96 -21.49 29.78
N GLY A 144 23.11 -22.07 28.93
CA GLY A 144 22.87 -23.50 28.82
C GLY A 144 23.55 -24.06 27.57
N GLN A 145 24.35 -25.11 27.76
CA GLN A 145 25.13 -25.82 26.74
C GLN A 145 24.26 -26.34 25.59
N THR A 146 24.69 -26.10 24.35
CA THR A 146 24.11 -26.68 23.14
C THR A 146 24.61 -28.11 22.93
N SER A 147 23.75 -29.09 23.20
CA SER A 147 23.94 -30.47 22.73
C SER A 147 23.58 -30.57 21.25
N ALA A 148 24.56 -30.97 20.43
CA ALA A 148 24.36 -31.28 19.02
C ALA A 148 23.55 -32.59 18.88
N GLY A 149 22.24 -32.47 18.63
CA GLY A 149 21.38 -33.59 18.26
C GLY A 149 21.55 -33.92 16.77
N GLY A 150 22.06 -35.12 16.47
CA GLY A 150 22.11 -35.64 15.10
C GLY A 150 20.72 -35.94 14.52
N PRO A 151 20.56 -35.99 13.19
CA PRO A 151 19.27 -36.25 12.55
C PRO A 151 18.78 -37.66 12.91
N GLY A 152 17.63 -37.74 13.60
CA GLY A 152 17.03 -39.01 13.98
C GLY A 152 16.57 -39.82 12.76
N PRO A 153 16.58 -41.17 12.83
CA PRO A 153 16.29 -42.08 11.71
C PRO A 153 14.86 -42.03 11.14
N GLY A 154 14.00 -41.14 11.64
CA GLY A 154 12.62 -40.95 11.15
C GLY A 154 12.43 -39.84 10.11
N SER A 155 13.41 -38.96 9.88
CA SER A 155 13.25 -37.83 8.95
C SER A 155 13.36 -38.23 7.48
N SER A 156 14.17 -39.25 7.16
CA SER A 156 14.41 -39.69 5.78
C SER A 156 13.19 -40.33 5.14
N LYS A 157 12.47 -41.18 5.89
CA LYS A 157 11.27 -41.85 5.39
C LYS A 157 10.14 -40.88 5.09
N LEU A 158 9.97 -39.85 5.92
CA LEU A 158 8.94 -38.83 5.72
C LEU A 158 9.18 -37.96 4.48
N GLU A 159 10.43 -37.55 4.23
CA GLU A 159 10.76 -36.81 3.01
C GLU A 159 10.60 -37.67 1.75
N GLU A 160 10.90 -38.97 1.83
CA GLU A 160 10.64 -39.92 0.74
C GLU A 160 9.13 -40.07 0.46
N ASP A 161 8.35 -40.24 1.52
CA ASP A 161 6.88 -40.35 1.48
C ASP A 161 6.24 -39.09 0.88
N LYS A 162 6.70 -37.91 1.31
CA LYS A 162 6.32 -36.61 0.75
C LYS A 162 6.68 -36.51 -0.73
N ALA A 163 7.90 -36.88 -1.12
CA ALA A 163 8.33 -36.86 -2.52
C ALA A 163 7.48 -37.80 -3.38
N ARG A 164 7.15 -39.00 -2.88
CA ARG A 164 6.26 -39.96 -3.56
C ARG A 164 4.86 -39.40 -3.75
N LEU A 165 4.27 -38.78 -2.72
CA LEU A 165 2.96 -38.14 -2.83
C LEU A 165 2.99 -36.99 -3.85
N LEU A 166 3.99 -36.11 -3.77
CA LEU A 166 4.11 -34.98 -4.72
C LEU A 166 4.31 -35.48 -6.16
N GLN A 167 5.08 -36.55 -6.36
CA GLN A 167 5.26 -37.17 -7.66
C GLN A 167 3.95 -37.79 -8.17
N PHE A 168 3.23 -38.52 -7.31
CA PHE A 168 1.92 -39.08 -7.64
C PHE A 168 0.91 -38.00 -8.06
N LEU A 169 0.87 -36.89 -7.33
CA LEU A 169 -0.01 -35.76 -7.64
C LEU A 169 0.35 -35.10 -8.98
N LYS A 170 1.65 -34.95 -9.28
CA LYS A 170 2.14 -34.44 -10.56
C LYS A 170 1.77 -35.37 -11.72
N ASP A 171 1.99 -36.67 -11.56
CA ASP A 171 1.79 -37.66 -12.63
C ASP A 171 0.31 -37.83 -12.97
N ARG A 172 -0.55 -37.88 -11.96
CA ARG A 172 -1.98 -38.15 -12.17
C ARG A 172 -2.80 -36.91 -12.50
N LYS A 173 -2.30 -35.70 -12.21
CA LYS A 173 -3.07 -34.45 -12.32
C LYS A 173 -4.44 -34.53 -11.64
N VAL A 174 -4.57 -35.36 -10.61
CA VAL A 174 -5.81 -35.58 -9.85
C VAL A 174 -5.48 -35.40 -8.38
N VAL A 175 -6.23 -34.53 -7.72
CA VAL A 175 -6.13 -34.32 -6.28
C VAL A 175 -7.07 -35.32 -5.59
N PRO A 176 -6.57 -36.24 -4.75
CA PRO A 176 -7.42 -37.16 -4.01
C PRO A 176 -8.41 -36.41 -3.12
N LYS A 177 -9.64 -36.93 -2.99
CA LYS A 177 -10.70 -36.34 -2.16
C LYS A 177 -10.24 -36.06 -0.71
N GLY A 178 -9.39 -36.93 -0.15
CA GLY A 178 -8.80 -36.73 1.18
C GLY A 178 -7.90 -35.50 1.27
N VAL A 179 -7.09 -35.23 0.24
CA VAL A 179 -6.23 -34.04 0.16
C VAL A 179 -7.09 -32.78 -0.01
N PHE A 180 -8.13 -32.85 -0.85
CA PHE A 180 -9.08 -31.75 -1.02
C PHE A 180 -9.79 -31.39 0.30
N ASN A 181 -10.34 -32.38 0.99
CA ASN A 181 -11.00 -32.19 2.29
C ASN A 181 -10.05 -31.62 3.35
N PHE A 182 -8.77 -32.01 3.30
CA PHE A 182 -7.76 -31.46 4.18
C PHE A 182 -7.45 -30.00 3.87
N VAL A 183 -7.26 -29.64 2.60
CA VAL A 183 -7.01 -28.24 2.21
C VAL A 183 -8.21 -27.35 2.51
N ARG A 184 -9.41 -27.93 2.49
CA ARG A 184 -10.64 -27.28 2.95
C ARG A 184 -10.66 -27.00 4.46
N ALA A 185 -9.86 -27.72 5.26
CA ALA A 185 -9.73 -27.40 6.67
C ALA A 185 -9.09 -26.02 6.83
N GLN A 186 -9.64 -25.23 7.75
CA GLN A 186 -9.22 -23.86 8.02
C GLN A 186 -7.70 -23.80 8.30
N ASP A 187 -7.03 -22.77 7.76
CA ASP A 187 -5.56 -22.52 7.78
C ASP A 187 -4.67 -23.46 6.95
N ALA A 188 -5.14 -24.64 6.54
CA ALA A 188 -4.35 -25.55 5.72
C ALA A 188 -4.07 -24.96 4.33
N LEU A 189 -5.05 -24.26 3.75
CA LEU A 189 -4.92 -23.66 2.42
C LEU A 189 -3.81 -22.60 2.37
N HIS A 190 -3.79 -21.64 3.31
CA HIS A 190 -2.75 -20.60 3.34
C HIS A 190 -1.35 -21.18 3.54
N PHE A 191 -1.22 -22.22 4.38
CA PHE A 191 0.04 -22.96 4.52
C PHE A 191 0.48 -23.58 3.18
N VAL A 192 -0.44 -24.25 2.49
CA VAL A 192 -0.15 -24.90 1.20
C VAL A 192 0.27 -23.87 0.15
N MET A 193 -0.37 -22.70 0.11
CA MET A 193 -0.02 -21.61 -0.81
C MET A 193 1.39 -21.04 -0.54
N ARG A 194 1.80 -20.90 0.72
CA ARG A 194 3.14 -20.39 1.10
C ARG A 194 4.25 -21.41 0.92
N SER A 195 3.91 -22.69 1.01
CA SER A 195 4.88 -23.78 1.02
C SER A 195 5.49 -24.03 -0.35
N ARG A 196 6.82 -24.06 -0.41
CA ARG A 196 7.58 -24.40 -1.63
C ARG A 196 7.24 -25.79 -2.17
N ASP A 197 7.05 -26.75 -1.27
CA ASP A 197 6.82 -28.15 -1.62
C ASP A 197 5.35 -28.43 -1.90
N TRP A 198 4.46 -27.83 -1.10
CA TRP A 198 3.02 -28.07 -1.19
C TRP A 198 2.32 -27.14 -2.19
N GLY A 199 2.98 -26.08 -2.66
CA GLY A 199 2.40 -25.17 -3.64
C GLY A 199 1.95 -25.85 -4.93
N VAL A 200 2.60 -26.96 -5.34
CA VAL A 200 2.16 -27.75 -6.51
C VAL A 200 0.75 -28.32 -6.31
N VAL A 201 0.39 -28.66 -5.07
CA VAL A 201 -0.96 -29.13 -4.73
C VAL A 201 -1.97 -28.01 -4.93
N PHE A 202 -1.62 -26.78 -4.54
CA PHE A 202 -2.46 -25.62 -4.80
C PHE A 202 -2.64 -25.38 -6.31
N ASP A 203 -1.57 -25.42 -7.09
CA ASP A 203 -1.64 -25.25 -8.55
C ASP A 203 -2.57 -26.31 -9.18
N LEU A 204 -2.49 -27.56 -8.71
CA LEU A 204 -3.40 -28.62 -9.17
C LEU A 204 -4.85 -28.38 -8.75
N LEU A 205 -5.09 -27.86 -7.54
CA LEU A 205 -6.42 -27.53 -7.05
C LEU A 205 -7.08 -26.44 -7.90
N LEU A 206 -6.32 -25.44 -8.35
CA LEU A 206 -6.82 -24.38 -9.23
C LEU A 206 -7.30 -24.88 -10.61
N THR A 207 -6.82 -26.04 -11.05
CA THR A 207 -7.24 -26.63 -12.35
C THR A 207 -8.54 -27.45 -12.27
N LYS A 208 -9.19 -27.53 -11.10
CA LYS A 208 -10.34 -28.39 -10.86
C LYS A 208 -11.65 -27.60 -10.77
N GLU A 209 -12.76 -28.32 -10.96
CA GLU A 209 -14.14 -27.78 -10.99
C GLU A 209 -14.65 -27.18 -9.67
N SER A 210 -13.82 -27.08 -8.62
CA SER A 210 -14.23 -26.62 -7.28
C SER A 210 -13.54 -25.31 -6.87
N LEU A 211 -13.32 -24.42 -7.84
CA LEU A 211 -12.66 -23.14 -7.62
C LEU A 211 -13.47 -22.26 -6.64
N ASP A 212 -14.79 -22.33 -6.70
CA ASP A 212 -15.72 -21.67 -5.78
C ASP A 212 -15.43 -22.06 -4.31
N VAL A 213 -15.31 -23.35 -4.02
CA VAL A 213 -15.02 -23.85 -2.67
C VAL A 213 -13.65 -23.35 -2.21
N ILE A 214 -12.65 -23.34 -3.10
CA ILE A 214 -11.29 -22.87 -2.77
C ILE A 214 -11.30 -21.38 -2.45
N VAL A 215 -12.03 -20.55 -3.21
CA VAL A 215 -12.20 -19.12 -2.93
C VAL A 215 -12.88 -18.89 -1.60
N HIS A 216 -13.99 -19.58 -1.31
CA HIS A 216 -14.66 -19.46 -0.02
C HIS A 216 -13.73 -19.83 1.14
N VAL A 217 -13.03 -20.97 1.06
CA VAL A 217 -12.07 -21.39 2.09
C VAL A 217 -10.93 -20.38 2.25
N ALA A 218 -10.44 -19.79 1.16
CA ALA A 218 -9.40 -18.78 1.22
C ALA A 218 -9.87 -17.48 1.91
N CYS A 219 -11.15 -17.15 1.77
CA CYS A 219 -11.76 -15.93 2.30
C CYS A 219 -12.37 -16.10 3.71
N GLU A 220 -12.71 -17.33 4.12
CA GLU A 220 -13.27 -17.64 5.44
C GLU A 220 -12.17 -17.63 6.51
N SER A 221 -11.87 -16.44 7.04
CA SER A 221 -10.82 -16.18 8.03
C SER A 221 -11.17 -16.59 9.47
N GLY A 222 -11.82 -17.73 9.69
CA GLY A 222 -12.18 -18.22 11.04
C GLY A 222 -11.01 -18.72 11.89
N GLY A 223 -9.82 -18.92 11.31
CA GLY A 223 -8.58 -19.31 12.02
C GLY A 223 -7.61 -18.17 12.32
N GLY A 224 -7.97 -16.91 12.01
CA GLY A 224 -7.09 -15.75 12.18
C GLY A 224 -5.95 -15.65 11.15
N ALA A 225 -5.79 -16.65 10.27
CA ALA A 225 -4.90 -16.57 9.13
C ALA A 225 -5.49 -15.63 8.07
N SER A 226 -4.73 -14.60 7.71
CA SER A 226 -5.08 -13.64 6.67
C SER A 226 -4.51 -14.09 5.34
N LEU A 227 -5.27 -13.94 4.25
CA LEU A 227 -4.83 -14.23 2.90
C LEU A 227 -3.58 -13.41 2.55
N MET A 228 -3.48 -12.18 3.06
CA MET A 228 -2.29 -11.35 2.88
C MET A 228 -1.02 -11.97 3.47
N SER A 229 -1.11 -12.80 4.52
CA SER A 229 0.05 -13.50 5.09
C SER A 229 0.71 -14.44 4.08
N VAL A 230 -0.02 -14.87 3.03
CA VAL A 230 0.53 -15.71 1.97
C VAL A 230 1.65 -14.98 1.22
N THR A 231 1.55 -13.66 1.07
CA THR A 231 2.54 -12.83 0.37
C THR A 231 3.85 -12.64 1.13
N ASP A 232 3.99 -13.19 2.34
CA ASP A 232 5.26 -13.18 3.07
C ASP A 232 6.37 -13.96 2.36
N THR A 233 6.01 -14.84 1.42
CA THR A 233 6.93 -15.73 0.71
C THR A 233 6.80 -15.51 -0.80
N GLU A 234 7.90 -15.60 -1.54
CA GLU A 234 7.87 -15.52 -3.01
C GLU A 234 6.92 -16.56 -3.62
N ARG A 235 6.91 -17.77 -3.04
CA ARG A 235 6.01 -18.84 -3.48
C ARG A 235 4.54 -18.45 -3.28
N GLY A 236 4.21 -17.86 -2.14
CA GLY A 236 2.84 -17.43 -1.86
C GLY A 236 2.38 -16.29 -2.76
N VAL A 237 3.25 -15.32 -3.09
CA VAL A 237 2.96 -14.30 -4.12
C VAL A 237 2.64 -14.96 -5.46
N LYS A 238 3.47 -15.92 -5.88
CA LYS A 238 3.20 -16.70 -7.11
C LYS A 238 1.88 -17.44 -7.04
N SER A 239 1.58 -18.11 -5.92
CA SER A 239 0.31 -18.83 -5.75
C SER A 239 -0.88 -17.88 -5.80
N LEU A 240 -0.83 -16.70 -5.19
CA LEU A 240 -1.90 -15.71 -5.32
C LEU A 240 -2.07 -15.21 -6.76
N ASN A 241 -0.98 -15.00 -7.50
CA ASN A 241 -1.07 -14.62 -8.91
C ASN A 241 -1.72 -15.70 -9.77
N GLU A 242 -1.36 -16.98 -9.56
CA GLU A 242 -2.03 -18.10 -10.22
C GLU A 242 -3.50 -18.22 -9.78
N PHE A 243 -3.80 -17.87 -8.53
CA PHE A 243 -5.17 -17.85 -8.03
C PHE A 243 -6.01 -16.79 -8.75
N PHE A 244 -5.48 -15.58 -8.90
CA PHE A 244 -6.12 -14.50 -9.68
C PHE A 244 -6.38 -14.94 -11.12
N LYS A 245 -5.40 -15.55 -11.79
CA LYS A 245 -5.59 -16.10 -13.15
C LYS A 245 -6.67 -17.17 -13.21
N ALA A 246 -6.73 -18.05 -12.21
CA ALA A 246 -7.74 -19.10 -12.16
C ALA A 246 -9.15 -18.53 -12.02
N VAL A 247 -9.33 -17.47 -11.22
CA VAL A 247 -10.65 -16.81 -11.05
C VAL A 247 -10.94 -15.76 -12.12
N GLU A 248 -10.01 -15.47 -13.03
CA GLU A 248 -10.13 -14.41 -14.05
C GLU A 248 -11.44 -14.49 -14.85
N LYS A 249 -11.94 -15.69 -15.15
CA LYS A 249 -13.17 -15.87 -15.95
C LYS A 249 -14.45 -15.98 -15.13
N ALA A 250 -14.38 -15.86 -13.80
CA ALA A 250 -15.50 -16.06 -12.88
C ALA A 250 -15.80 -14.78 -12.08
N PRO A 251 -16.63 -13.84 -12.58
CA PRO A 251 -16.82 -12.52 -11.99
C PRO A 251 -17.20 -12.53 -10.50
N GLN A 252 -18.10 -13.42 -10.09
CA GLN A 252 -18.54 -13.53 -8.70
C GLN A 252 -17.38 -13.94 -7.77
N LEU A 253 -16.49 -14.82 -8.24
CA LEU A 253 -15.34 -15.27 -7.48
C LEU A 253 -14.24 -14.20 -7.41
N ARG A 254 -14.03 -13.43 -8.50
CA ARG A 254 -13.13 -12.28 -8.48
C ARG A 254 -13.57 -11.24 -7.46
N GLN A 255 -14.86 -10.87 -7.50
CA GLN A 255 -15.44 -9.89 -6.57
C GLN A 255 -15.33 -10.35 -5.12
N LEU A 256 -15.62 -11.63 -4.84
CA LEU A 256 -15.46 -12.21 -3.51
C LEU A 256 -14.01 -12.13 -3.03
N LEU A 257 -13.06 -12.50 -3.89
CA LEU A 257 -11.63 -12.49 -3.57
C LEU A 257 -11.08 -11.08 -3.35
N VAL A 258 -11.44 -10.13 -4.23
CA VAL A 258 -11.09 -8.71 -4.07
C VAL A 258 -11.70 -8.14 -2.79
N SER A 259 -12.98 -8.41 -2.55
CA SER A 259 -13.67 -7.95 -1.32
C SER A 259 -13.01 -8.53 -0.08
N CYS A 260 -12.60 -9.79 -0.09
CA CYS A 260 -11.85 -10.41 0.99
C CYS A 260 -10.54 -9.66 1.26
N LEU A 261 -9.71 -9.43 0.22
CA LEU A 261 -8.44 -8.72 0.37
C LEU A 261 -8.59 -7.29 0.90
N LEU A 262 -9.65 -6.59 0.46
CA LEU A 262 -9.97 -5.23 0.94
C LEU A 262 -10.50 -5.25 2.37
N ASN A 263 -11.41 -6.17 2.70
CA ASN A 263 -12.01 -6.28 4.03
C ASN A 263 -11.03 -6.73 5.11
N GLU A 264 -9.97 -7.47 4.74
CA GLU A 264 -8.88 -7.76 5.67
C GLU A 264 -8.13 -6.49 6.13
N GLY A 265 -8.29 -5.36 5.44
CA GLY A 265 -7.64 -4.08 5.78
C GLY A 265 -6.12 -4.11 5.67
N ARG A 266 -5.53 -5.19 5.16
CA ARG A 266 -4.08 -5.40 5.12
C ARG A 266 -3.48 -5.16 3.74
N LEU A 267 -4.27 -5.17 2.65
CA LEU A 267 -3.75 -5.04 1.29
C LEU A 267 -2.84 -3.81 1.14
N PHE A 268 -3.27 -2.66 1.65
CA PHE A 268 -2.52 -1.40 1.53
C PHE A 268 -1.37 -1.28 2.54
N HIS A 269 -1.38 -2.03 3.63
CA HIS A 269 -0.40 -1.91 4.71
C HIS A 269 0.65 -3.03 4.69
N HIS A 270 0.44 -4.08 3.89
CA HIS A 270 1.32 -5.23 3.81
C HIS A 270 2.43 -5.02 2.79
N ARG A 271 3.65 -5.49 3.08
CA ARG A 271 4.83 -5.34 2.20
C ARG A 271 4.62 -5.84 0.76
N GLY A 272 3.80 -6.86 0.58
CA GLY A 272 3.45 -7.43 -0.73
C GLY A 272 2.26 -6.74 -1.43
N GLY A 273 1.70 -5.70 -0.82
CA GLY A 273 0.56 -4.94 -1.33
C GLY A 273 0.76 -4.39 -2.74
N PRO A 274 1.85 -3.64 -3.02
CA PRO A 274 2.09 -3.08 -4.35
C PRO A 274 2.17 -4.14 -5.46
N ASP A 275 2.81 -5.28 -5.18
CA ASP A 275 2.93 -6.38 -6.15
C ASP A 275 1.57 -7.04 -6.41
N LEU A 276 0.76 -7.25 -5.37
CA LEU A 276 -0.60 -7.77 -5.53
C LEU A 276 -1.50 -6.78 -6.27
N LEU A 277 -1.38 -5.49 -6.04
CA LEU A 277 -2.13 -4.47 -6.78
C LEU A 277 -1.80 -4.57 -8.28
N ARG A 278 -0.52 -4.67 -8.66
CA ARG A 278 -0.15 -4.92 -10.06
C ARG A 278 -0.79 -6.19 -10.61
N SER A 279 -0.79 -7.27 -9.84
CA SER A 279 -1.42 -8.53 -10.26
C SER A 279 -2.94 -8.41 -10.42
N ILE A 280 -3.63 -7.73 -9.51
CA ILE A 280 -5.07 -7.48 -9.58
C ILE A 280 -5.40 -6.67 -10.82
N PHE A 281 -4.76 -5.53 -11.01
CA PHE A 281 -5.04 -4.62 -12.13
C PHE A 281 -4.63 -5.19 -13.51
N SER A 282 -3.64 -6.08 -13.55
CA SER A 282 -3.24 -6.76 -14.80
C SER A 282 -4.11 -7.96 -15.14
N THR A 283 -4.76 -8.58 -14.14
CA THR A 283 -5.55 -9.80 -14.34
C THR A 283 -7.05 -9.52 -14.41
N PHE A 284 -7.57 -8.56 -13.65
CA PHE A 284 -9.01 -8.35 -13.52
C PHE A 284 -9.53 -7.22 -14.42
N HIS A 285 -10.83 -7.28 -14.68
CA HIS A 285 -11.55 -6.26 -15.45
C HIS A 285 -11.67 -4.95 -14.65
N ASP A 286 -12.08 -3.91 -15.37
CA ASP A 286 -12.17 -2.53 -14.92
C ASP A 286 -13.02 -2.43 -13.65
N GLU A 287 -14.21 -3.02 -13.62
CA GLU A 287 -15.13 -2.94 -12.47
C GLU A 287 -14.53 -3.42 -11.14
N ASP A 288 -13.75 -4.50 -11.19
CA ASP A 288 -13.09 -5.09 -10.02
C ASP A 288 -11.92 -4.19 -9.56
N SER A 289 -11.17 -3.63 -10.52
CA SER A 289 -10.09 -2.67 -10.24
C SER A 289 -10.63 -1.34 -9.69
N SER A 290 -11.77 -0.88 -10.20
CA SER A 290 -12.48 0.30 -9.70
C SER A 290 -12.91 0.13 -8.24
N ALA A 291 -13.30 -1.09 -7.83
CA ALA A 291 -13.64 -1.36 -6.43
C ALA A 291 -12.42 -1.17 -5.51
N VAL A 292 -11.22 -1.56 -5.98
CA VAL A 292 -9.97 -1.33 -5.25
C VAL A 292 -9.67 0.17 -5.12
N ILE A 293 -9.80 0.95 -6.21
CA ILE A 293 -9.58 2.40 -6.18
C ILE A 293 -10.58 3.09 -5.25
N ARG A 294 -11.88 2.76 -5.37
CA ARG A 294 -12.92 3.32 -4.51
C ARG A 294 -12.66 3.02 -3.04
N HIS A 295 -12.24 1.80 -2.71
CA HIS A 295 -11.86 1.45 -1.35
C HIS A 295 -10.62 2.24 -0.88
N ALA A 296 -9.61 2.37 -1.73
CA ALA A 296 -8.39 3.12 -1.45
C ALA A 296 -8.67 4.61 -1.18
N LEU A 297 -9.56 5.22 -1.97
CA LEU A 297 -10.00 6.61 -1.77
C LEU A 297 -10.87 6.75 -0.50
N GLY A 298 -11.74 5.77 -0.22
CA GLY A 298 -12.56 5.74 1.00
C GLY A 298 -11.76 5.58 2.29
N THR A 299 -10.59 4.95 2.21
CA THR A 299 -9.68 4.70 3.35
C THR A 299 -8.38 5.48 3.26
N PHE A 300 -8.33 6.51 2.40
CA PHE A 300 -7.11 7.21 1.98
C PHE A 300 -6.23 7.66 3.15
N THR A 301 -6.84 8.27 4.17
CA THR A 301 -6.14 8.75 5.37
C THR A 301 -5.42 7.64 6.13
N ASP A 302 -6.10 6.50 6.28
CA ASP A 302 -5.55 5.35 6.98
C ASP A 302 -4.39 4.76 6.16
N VAL A 303 -4.61 4.55 4.87
CA VAL A 303 -3.60 4.04 3.93
C VAL A 303 -2.32 4.89 3.99
N LEU A 304 -2.44 6.21 3.88
CA LEU A 304 -1.30 7.13 3.89
C LEU A 304 -0.62 7.32 5.25
N SER A 305 -1.16 6.77 6.34
CA SER A 305 -0.45 6.72 7.62
C SER A 305 0.79 5.80 7.56
N SER A 306 0.80 4.85 6.61
CA SER A 306 1.85 3.85 6.47
C SER A 306 2.77 4.12 5.27
N LYS A 307 4.04 3.70 5.38
CA LYS A 307 5.00 3.80 4.26
C LYS A 307 4.47 3.04 3.04
N ILE A 308 4.10 1.78 3.28
CA ILE A 308 3.67 0.87 2.25
C ILE A 308 2.36 1.35 1.62
N GLY A 309 1.45 1.90 2.41
CA GLY A 309 0.21 2.47 1.88
C GLY A 309 0.45 3.62 0.91
N SER A 310 1.40 4.53 1.20
CA SER A 310 1.77 5.56 0.22
C SER A 310 2.31 4.98 -1.09
N GLU A 311 3.06 3.88 -1.05
CA GLU A 311 3.56 3.19 -2.24
C GLU A 311 2.43 2.47 -3.00
N CYS A 312 1.52 1.82 -2.28
CA CYS A 312 0.30 1.22 -2.83
C CYS A 312 -0.58 2.26 -3.53
N MET A 313 -0.74 3.46 -2.97
CA MET A 313 -1.56 4.52 -3.59
C MET A 313 -0.95 5.04 -4.89
N VAL A 314 0.37 5.18 -4.95
CA VAL A 314 1.08 5.54 -6.19
C VAL A 314 0.91 4.44 -7.23
N GLU A 315 0.92 3.17 -6.80
CA GLU A 315 0.69 2.04 -7.71
C GLU A 315 -0.75 2.00 -8.22
N CYS A 316 -1.74 2.24 -7.37
CA CYS A 316 -3.14 2.39 -7.80
C CYS A 316 -3.29 3.52 -8.81
N LEU A 317 -2.65 4.68 -8.58
CA LEU A 317 -2.70 5.80 -9.52
C LEU A 317 -2.09 5.43 -10.88
N ALA A 318 -0.94 4.73 -10.87
CA ALA A 318 -0.24 4.33 -12.09
C ALA A 318 -1.00 3.26 -12.91
N LEU A 319 -1.84 2.45 -12.25
CA LEU A 319 -2.58 1.36 -12.87
C LEU A 319 -4.05 1.70 -13.13
N ALA A 320 -4.55 2.79 -12.58
CA ALA A 320 -5.93 3.23 -12.75
C ALA A 320 -6.28 3.47 -14.22
N LYS A 321 -7.50 3.09 -14.59
CA LYS A 321 -8.07 3.32 -15.93
C LYS A 321 -8.76 4.67 -15.97
N THR A 322 -9.06 5.17 -17.17
CA THR A 322 -9.44 6.57 -17.40
C THR A 322 -10.55 7.11 -16.51
N THR A 323 -11.61 6.35 -16.24
CA THR A 323 -12.72 6.82 -15.39
C THR A 323 -12.32 6.95 -13.93
N ASP A 324 -11.75 5.91 -13.33
CA ASP A 324 -11.34 5.96 -11.92
C ASP A 324 -10.10 6.86 -11.71
N LEU A 325 -9.25 6.95 -12.74
CA LEU A 325 -8.09 7.83 -12.77
C LEU A 325 -8.53 9.29 -12.66
N GLN A 326 -9.59 9.70 -13.36
CA GLN A 326 -10.13 11.06 -13.25
C GLN A 326 -10.59 11.37 -11.82
N ASP A 327 -11.38 10.49 -11.20
CA ASP A 327 -11.84 10.67 -9.82
C ASP A 327 -10.66 10.74 -8.83
N PHE A 328 -9.63 9.91 -9.06
CA PHE A 328 -8.40 9.91 -8.25
C PHE A 328 -7.60 11.20 -8.45
N GLU A 329 -7.36 11.62 -9.69
CA GLU A 329 -6.66 12.86 -10.01
C GLU A 329 -7.40 14.08 -9.45
N GLU A 330 -8.72 14.15 -9.61
CA GLU A 330 -9.55 15.21 -9.03
C GLU A 330 -9.44 15.22 -7.50
N PHE A 331 -9.48 14.05 -6.85
CA PHE A 331 -9.28 13.94 -5.41
C PHE A 331 -7.90 14.44 -4.97
N ILE A 332 -6.84 14.14 -5.73
CA ILE A 332 -5.49 14.66 -5.45
C ILE A 332 -5.46 16.17 -5.60
N LEU A 333 -6.01 16.69 -6.70
CA LEU A 333 -6.00 18.12 -7.00
C LEU A 333 -6.74 18.94 -5.94
N ASN A 334 -7.95 18.51 -5.56
CA ASN A 334 -8.77 19.14 -4.53
C ASN A 334 -8.10 19.18 -3.14
N ASN A 335 -7.09 18.33 -2.92
CA ASN A 335 -6.40 18.20 -1.64
C ASN A 335 -4.90 18.50 -1.71
N THR A 336 -4.40 19.06 -2.83
CA THR A 336 -2.96 19.27 -3.08
C THR A 336 -2.27 20.03 -1.95
N VAL A 337 -2.85 21.14 -1.49
CA VAL A 337 -2.27 21.98 -0.44
C VAL A 337 -2.21 21.25 0.90
N GLU A 338 -3.27 20.53 1.27
CA GLU A 338 -3.33 19.76 2.52
C GLU A 338 -2.39 18.55 2.49
N PHE A 339 -2.25 17.90 1.32
CA PHE A 339 -1.27 16.84 1.12
C PHE A 339 0.15 17.38 1.24
N ALA A 340 0.45 18.51 0.61
CA ALA A 340 1.77 19.12 0.70
C ALA A 340 2.14 19.50 2.13
N LYS A 341 1.17 20.02 2.91
CA LYS A 341 1.37 20.35 4.32
C LYS A 341 1.40 19.11 5.23
N GLY A 342 0.92 17.95 4.78
CA GLY A 342 0.80 16.77 5.65
C GLY A 342 -0.33 16.90 6.67
N THR A 343 -1.24 17.87 6.50
CA THR A 343 -2.30 18.24 7.47
C THR A 343 -3.67 17.68 7.10
N PHE A 344 -3.71 16.58 6.34
CA PHE A 344 -4.95 16.08 5.77
C PHE A 344 -6.05 15.89 6.84
N ARG A 345 -7.19 16.54 6.58
CA ARG A 345 -8.19 17.11 7.51
C ARG A 345 -8.85 16.14 8.51
N PHE A 346 -8.53 14.85 8.46
CA PHE A 346 -9.15 13.81 9.27
C PHE A 346 -8.16 12.89 10.01
N SER A 347 -6.86 13.15 9.91
CA SER A 347 -5.86 12.33 10.60
C SER A 347 -5.47 12.94 11.94
N LEU A 348 -5.81 12.25 13.03
CA LEU A 348 -5.19 12.46 14.35
C LEU A 348 -3.79 11.84 14.42
N ALA A 349 -3.35 11.13 13.38
CA ALA A 349 -2.03 10.52 13.34
C ALA A 349 -0.97 11.60 13.01
N PRO A 350 0.02 11.84 13.88
CA PRO A 350 1.05 12.87 13.67
C PRO A 350 2.02 12.59 12.50
N ALA A 351 1.77 11.56 11.69
CA ALA A 351 2.68 11.07 10.66
C ALA A 351 1.95 10.74 9.33
N CYS A 352 1.01 11.59 8.91
CA CYS A 352 0.42 11.45 7.58
C CYS A 352 1.51 11.64 6.51
N ARG A 353 1.75 10.61 5.69
CA ARG A 353 2.79 10.61 4.65
C ARG A 353 2.29 11.21 3.33
N SER A 354 1.27 12.05 3.37
CA SER A 354 0.65 12.65 2.17
C SER A 354 1.59 13.55 1.37
N ASN A 355 2.53 14.24 2.02
CA ASN A 355 3.54 15.02 1.28
C ASN A 355 4.50 14.11 0.50
N HIS A 356 4.86 12.94 1.04
CA HIS A 356 5.71 11.97 0.35
C HIS A 356 4.96 11.29 -0.79
N PHE A 357 3.69 10.95 -0.56
CA PHE A 357 2.79 10.49 -1.62
C PHE A 357 2.76 11.51 -2.76
N LEU A 358 2.53 12.80 -2.48
CA LEU A 358 2.45 13.84 -3.50
C LEU A 358 3.78 14.03 -4.26
N GLN A 359 4.93 13.93 -3.58
CA GLN A 359 6.24 13.92 -4.25
C GLN A 359 6.36 12.74 -5.23
N ARG A 360 5.88 11.55 -4.86
CA ARG A 360 5.87 10.37 -5.75
C ARG A 360 4.89 10.50 -6.90
N VAL A 361 3.77 11.20 -6.70
CA VAL A 361 2.85 11.56 -7.79
C VAL A 361 3.53 12.51 -8.77
N LEU A 362 4.31 13.50 -8.28
CA LEU A 362 5.10 14.38 -9.14
C LEU A 362 6.21 13.64 -9.93
N GLU A 363 6.71 12.52 -9.40
CA GLU A 363 7.68 11.66 -10.08
C GLU A 363 7.02 10.78 -11.14
N ARG A 364 5.95 10.06 -10.78
CA ARG A 364 5.36 8.96 -11.58
C ARG A 364 4.03 9.26 -12.27
N GLY A 365 3.37 10.36 -11.91
CA GLY A 365 2.04 10.71 -12.43
C GLY A 365 2.04 11.07 -13.91
N SER A 366 0.83 11.28 -14.45
CA SER A 366 0.69 11.81 -15.82
C SER A 366 1.26 13.23 -15.91
N ASP A 367 1.78 13.59 -17.08
CA ASP A 367 2.34 14.93 -17.31
C ASP A 367 1.30 16.04 -17.06
N GLN A 368 0.04 15.79 -17.42
CA GLN A 368 -1.07 16.70 -17.14
C GLN A 368 -1.33 16.86 -15.63
N LEU A 369 -1.34 15.75 -14.87
CA LEU A 369 -1.50 15.80 -13.42
C LEU A 369 -0.37 16.57 -12.76
N LYS A 370 0.89 16.37 -13.20
CA LYS A 370 2.05 17.10 -12.68
C LYS A 370 1.92 18.61 -12.92
N MET A 371 1.47 19.01 -14.11
CA MET A 371 1.20 20.43 -14.43
C MET A 371 0.10 21.00 -13.52
N ASN A 372 -1.00 20.28 -13.34
CA ASN A 372 -2.12 20.73 -12.52
C ASN A 372 -1.75 20.83 -11.03
N ILE A 373 -1.00 19.86 -10.49
CA ILE A 373 -0.47 19.92 -9.12
C ILE A 373 0.45 21.12 -8.97
N THR A 374 1.37 21.31 -9.93
CA THR A 374 2.33 22.42 -9.87
C THR A 374 1.63 23.77 -9.97
N GLN A 375 0.57 23.88 -10.76
CA GLN A 375 -0.27 25.07 -10.80
C GLN A 375 -0.88 25.39 -9.43
N SER A 376 -1.46 24.39 -8.76
CA SER A 376 -2.00 24.53 -7.40
C SER A 376 -0.92 24.90 -6.36
N VAL A 377 0.29 24.34 -6.52
CA VAL A 377 1.45 24.67 -5.69
C VAL A 377 1.88 26.12 -5.91
N VAL A 378 1.93 26.61 -7.15
CA VAL A 378 2.29 28.00 -7.48
C VAL A 378 1.28 28.99 -6.91
N GLU A 379 -0.01 28.69 -6.97
CA GLU A 379 -1.06 29.50 -6.34
C GLU A 379 -0.91 29.62 -4.81
N ASN A 380 -0.20 28.67 -4.19
CA ASN A 380 0.04 28.60 -2.75
C ASN A 380 1.53 28.68 -2.39
N LEU A 381 2.36 29.22 -3.29
CA LEU A 381 3.81 29.06 -3.28
C LEU A 381 4.44 29.54 -1.97
N VAL A 382 4.03 30.72 -1.50
CA VAL A 382 4.55 31.32 -0.26
C VAL A 382 4.16 30.50 0.96
N SER A 383 2.89 30.07 1.04
CA SER A 383 2.40 29.27 2.18
C SER A 383 3.10 27.91 2.25
N LEU A 384 3.30 27.25 1.10
CA LEU A 384 3.92 25.93 1.04
C LEU A 384 5.43 25.98 1.23
N SER A 385 6.13 26.96 0.67
CA SER A 385 7.59 27.10 0.80
C SER A 385 8.02 27.34 2.25
N MET A 386 7.21 28.09 3.01
CA MET A 386 7.44 28.35 4.44
C MET A 386 7.00 27.18 5.34
N HIS A 387 6.33 26.17 4.79
CA HIS A 387 5.83 25.03 5.56
C HIS A 387 6.91 23.94 5.69
N ARG A 388 7.07 23.39 6.90
CA ARG A 388 8.10 22.37 7.23
C ARG A 388 8.13 21.19 6.26
N THR A 389 6.97 20.74 5.79
CA THR A 389 6.82 19.64 4.83
C THR A 389 6.46 20.11 3.42
N GLY A 390 5.84 21.29 3.29
CA GLY A 390 5.37 21.80 2.01
C GLY A 390 6.53 22.17 1.09
N THR A 391 7.64 22.65 1.65
CA THR A 391 8.88 22.96 0.91
C THR A 391 9.37 21.79 0.07
N PHE A 392 9.25 20.55 0.55
CA PHE A 392 9.69 19.37 -0.19
C PHE A 392 8.83 19.12 -1.43
N VAL A 393 7.53 19.42 -1.36
CA VAL A 393 6.64 19.32 -2.51
C VAL A 393 6.93 20.44 -3.51
N VAL A 394 7.16 21.67 -3.05
CA VAL A 394 7.54 22.78 -3.93
C VAL A 394 8.82 22.44 -4.69
N GLN A 395 9.84 21.90 -4.01
CA GLN A 395 11.06 21.44 -4.66
C GLN A 395 10.81 20.28 -5.63
N ALA A 396 9.95 19.33 -5.27
CA ALA A 396 9.64 18.21 -6.15
C ALA A 396 9.05 18.66 -7.48
N CYS A 397 8.27 19.76 -7.52
CA CYS A 397 7.73 20.32 -8.78
C CYS A 397 8.82 20.65 -9.81
N PHE A 398 10.03 21.00 -9.39
CA PHE A 398 11.09 21.41 -10.32
C PHE A 398 12.39 20.60 -10.19
N VAL A 399 12.45 19.54 -9.37
CA VAL A 399 13.67 18.70 -9.23
C VAL A 399 13.43 17.28 -9.74
N ARG A 400 12.22 16.73 -9.60
CA ARG A 400 11.98 15.28 -9.79
C ARG A 400 10.81 14.97 -10.71
N THR A 401 10.75 15.60 -11.88
CA THR A 401 9.53 15.61 -12.70
C THR A 401 9.64 14.97 -14.09
N GLY A 402 10.80 14.44 -14.45
CA GLY A 402 10.98 13.64 -15.66
C GLY A 402 10.78 14.46 -16.94
N SER A 403 9.94 13.96 -17.87
CA SER A 403 9.72 14.53 -19.21
C SER A 403 9.29 16.00 -19.22
N VAL A 404 8.49 16.44 -18.25
CA VAL A 404 7.97 17.82 -18.15
C VAL A 404 8.78 18.73 -17.23
N HIS A 405 9.96 18.29 -16.80
CA HIS A 405 10.77 19.01 -15.82
C HIS A 405 11.01 20.48 -16.17
N LEU A 406 11.39 20.78 -17.42
CA LEU A 406 11.64 22.16 -17.84
C LEU A 406 10.39 23.05 -17.77
N GLN A 407 9.23 22.53 -18.15
CA GLN A 407 7.97 23.29 -18.13
C GLN A 407 7.56 23.62 -16.68
N LEU A 408 7.74 22.66 -15.77
CA LEU A 408 7.41 22.86 -14.36
C LEU A 408 8.42 23.78 -13.66
N LEU A 409 9.71 23.66 -13.98
CA LEU A 409 10.75 24.58 -13.53
C LEU A 409 10.44 26.02 -13.96
N GLU A 410 10.11 26.22 -15.24
CA GLU A 410 9.70 27.54 -15.74
C GLU A 410 8.46 28.07 -14.99
N ARG A 411 7.46 27.21 -14.76
CA ARG A 411 6.23 27.60 -14.07
C ARG A 411 6.47 28.04 -12.62
N VAL A 412 7.33 27.34 -11.89
CA VAL A 412 7.69 27.72 -10.51
C VAL A 412 8.53 29.00 -10.50
N LEU A 413 9.44 29.15 -11.48
CA LEU A 413 10.23 30.37 -11.65
C LEU A 413 9.36 31.60 -11.95
N GLU A 414 8.36 31.45 -12.81
CA GLU A 414 7.30 32.44 -13.05
C GLU A 414 6.54 32.80 -11.79
N GLY A 415 6.13 31.78 -11.02
CA GLY A 415 5.44 31.97 -9.76
C GLY A 415 6.22 32.85 -8.79
N LEU A 416 7.52 32.56 -8.62
CA LEU A 416 8.40 33.34 -7.74
C LEU A 416 8.69 34.74 -8.25
N GLN A 417 8.85 34.92 -9.56
CA GLN A 417 9.03 36.25 -10.17
C GLN A 417 7.78 37.13 -10.06
N GLY A 418 6.59 36.52 -10.06
CA GLY A 418 5.33 37.22 -9.95
C GLY A 418 4.95 37.64 -8.53
N LEU A 419 5.72 37.25 -7.51
CA LEU A 419 5.42 37.59 -6.12
C LEU A 419 5.67 39.08 -5.83
N PRO A 420 4.88 39.69 -4.93
CA PRO A 420 5.22 40.98 -4.34
C PRO A 420 6.60 40.93 -3.67
N LEU A 421 7.32 42.05 -3.70
CA LEU A 421 8.67 42.14 -3.13
C LEU A 421 8.70 41.78 -1.65
N GLU A 422 7.64 42.10 -0.91
CA GLU A 422 7.50 41.79 0.52
C GLU A 422 7.40 40.29 0.78
N GLU A 423 6.71 39.55 -0.10
CA GLU A 423 6.60 38.10 0.02
C GLU A 423 7.88 37.40 -0.40
N LEU A 424 8.53 37.89 -1.46
CA LEU A 424 9.83 37.39 -1.90
C LEU A 424 10.91 37.61 -0.81
N ASP A 425 10.95 38.80 -0.21
CA ASP A 425 11.84 39.12 0.93
C ASP A 425 11.60 38.16 2.10
N ARG A 426 10.33 37.87 2.41
CA ARG A 426 9.98 36.89 3.45
C ARG A 426 10.51 35.49 3.14
N LEU A 427 10.45 35.03 1.88
CA LEU A 427 10.97 33.72 1.48
C LEU A 427 12.50 33.65 1.55
N VAL A 428 13.19 34.74 1.21
CA VAL A 428 14.65 34.83 1.27
C VAL A 428 15.15 34.85 2.72
N GLN A 429 14.44 35.52 3.61
CA GLN A 429 14.80 35.63 5.03
C GLN A 429 14.42 34.39 5.85
N ASP A 430 13.61 33.48 5.32
CA ASP A 430 13.15 32.31 6.07
C ASP A 430 14.31 31.38 6.44
N SER A 431 14.48 31.18 7.74
CA SER A 431 15.55 30.37 8.29
C SER A 431 15.37 28.86 8.15
N PHE A 432 14.19 28.40 7.75
CA PHE A 432 13.80 26.99 7.89
C PHE A 432 13.76 26.23 6.58
N ALA A 433 13.06 26.74 5.58
CA ALA A 433 12.58 25.92 4.48
C ALA A 433 12.45 26.68 3.15
N ALA A 434 12.05 27.94 3.15
CA ALA A 434 11.78 28.67 1.91
C ALA A 434 13.05 29.15 1.21
N ASN A 435 14.09 29.55 1.96
CA ASN A 435 15.37 29.94 1.40
C ASN A 435 16.03 28.82 0.56
N HIS A 436 15.82 27.56 0.96
CA HIS A 436 16.25 26.37 0.23
C HIS A 436 15.51 26.21 -1.09
N VAL A 437 14.20 26.52 -1.13
CA VAL A 437 13.44 26.55 -2.38
C VAL A 437 14.01 27.60 -3.32
N VAL A 438 14.20 28.83 -2.83
CA VAL A 438 14.69 29.96 -3.66
C VAL A 438 16.08 29.69 -4.20
N SER A 439 17.03 29.33 -3.33
CA SER A 439 18.41 29.03 -3.74
C SER A 439 18.48 27.88 -4.74
N LYS A 440 17.76 26.77 -4.49
CA LYS A 440 17.74 25.64 -5.40
C LYS A 440 17.10 25.99 -6.74
N LEU A 441 16.00 26.73 -6.75
CA LEU A 441 15.35 27.16 -7.99
C LEU A 441 16.25 28.07 -8.82
N LEU A 442 17.02 28.95 -8.20
CA LEU A 442 18.02 29.77 -8.89
C LEU A 442 19.09 28.89 -9.55
N LEU A 443 19.60 27.89 -8.82
CA LEU A 443 20.63 26.97 -9.34
C LEU A 443 20.12 26.07 -10.47
N GLU A 444 18.90 25.54 -10.38
CA GLU A 444 18.29 24.74 -11.45
C GLU A 444 17.93 25.64 -12.65
N GLY A 445 17.36 26.82 -12.38
CA GLY A 445 16.95 27.77 -13.40
C GLY A 445 18.13 28.30 -14.23
N LYS A 446 19.32 28.49 -13.63
CA LYS A 446 20.48 29.05 -14.34
C LYS A 446 20.92 28.18 -15.52
N ALA A 447 20.72 26.86 -15.44
CA ALA A 447 21.11 25.92 -16.48
C ALA A 447 20.20 25.98 -17.72
N HIS A 448 18.95 26.42 -17.56
CA HIS A 448 17.92 26.27 -18.60
C HIS A 448 17.21 27.58 -18.98
N PHE A 449 17.11 28.54 -18.04
CA PHE A 449 16.33 29.76 -18.16
C PHE A 449 17.12 31.00 -17.71
N LEU A 450 18.38 31.11 -18.12
CA LEU A 450 19.36 32.11 -17.63
C LEU A 450 18.80 33.54 -17.56
N ALA A 451 18.18 34.05 -18.62
CA ALA A 451 17.65 35.43 -18.63
C ALA A 451 16.59 35.66 -17.54
N ARG A 452 15.69 34.68 -17.36
CA ARG A 452 14.61 34.73 -16.37
C ARG A 452 15.21 34.58 -14.97
N THR A 453 16.07 33.60 -14.75
CA THR A 453 16.77 33.40 -13.48
C THR A 453 17.60 34.62 -13.07
N THR A 454 18.28 35.27 -14.03
CA THR A 454 19.04 36.51 -13.80
C THR A 454 18.13 37.64 -13.35
N ALA A 455 16.97 37.82 -13.99
CA ALA A 455 16.00 38.84 -13.58
C ALA A 455 15.46 38.60 -12.16
N LEU A 456 15.24 37.34 -11.77
CA LEU A 456 14.87 37.00 -10.39
C LEU A 456 16.03 37.30 -9.42
N ALA A 457 17.25 36.89 -9.76
CA ALA A 457 18.44 37.13 -8.94
C ALA A 457 18.70 38.64 -8.71
N GLN A 458 18.56 39.47 -9.75
CA GLN A 458 18.65 40.92 -9.65
C GLN A 458 17.55 41.54 -8.77
N THR A 459 16.35 40.96 -8.79
CA THR A 459 15.27 41.38 -7.89
C THR A 459 15.63 41.06 -6.45
N ILE A 460 16.14 39.85 -6.19
CA ILE A 460 16.56 39.42 -4.84
C ILE A 460 17.74 40.26 -4.31
N GLU A 461 18.72 40.58 -5.14
CA GLU A 461 19.88 41.42 -4.77
C GLU A 461 19.46 42.81 -4.27
N LYS A 462 18.34 43.34 -4.76
CA LYS A 462 17.80 44.65 -4.36
C LYS A 462 16.95 44.60 -3.09
N LEU A 463 16.70 43.42 -2.53
CA LEU A 463 15.87 43.29 -1.33
C LEU A 463 16.62 43.77 -0.08
N PRO A 464 15.91 44.31 0.93
CA PRO A 464 16.53 44.73 2.19
C PRO A 464 17.32 43.60 2.86
N ALA A 465 16.85 42.35 2.75
CA ALA A 465 17.56 41.17 3.27
C ALA A 465 18.96 40.99 2.69
N ALA A 466 19.21 41.40 1.44
CA ALA A 466 20.51 41.23 0.80
C ALA A 466 21.63 42.01 1.50
N GLY A 467 21.28 43.09 2.22
CA GLY A 467 22.22 43.87 3.03
C GLY A 467 22.67 43.20 4.34
N LEU A 468 22.09 42.04 4.70
CA LEU A 468 22.46 41.28 5.90
C LEU A 468 23.64 40.31 5.66
N ASP A 469 24.10 40.16 4.41
CA ASP A 469 25.23 39.29 4.05
C ASP A 469 26.54 39.84 4.62
N GLY A 470 27.20 39.09 5.53
CA GLY A 470 28.47 39.48 6.17
C GLY A 470 28.37 40.01 7.60
N THR A 471 27.20 39.97 8.24
CA THR A 471 27.05 40.24 9.68
C THR A 471 27.26 38.96 10.49
N THR A 472 27.72 39.04 11.75
CA THR A 472 27.87 37.86 12.62
C THR A 472 26.53 37.29 13.11
N ASP A 473 25.42 37.77 12.58
CA ASP A 473 24.06 37.39 12.99
C ASP A 473 23.70 36.03 12.38
N PRO A 474 23.04 35.10 13.10
CA PRO A 474 22.64 33.80 12.54
C PRO A 474 21.80 33.90 11.27
N LEU A 475 21.00 34.97 11.15
CA LEU A 475 20.22 35.31 9.95
C LEU A 475 21.12 35.58 8.73
N SER A 476 22.35 36.05 8.92
CA SER A 476 23.32 36.29 7.84
C SER A 476 23.75 34.98 7.16
N ALA A 477 23.97 33.91 7.93
CA ALA A 477 24.37 32.62 7.37
C ALA A 477 23.26 31.98 6.52
N ILE A 478 22.00 32.21 6.89
CA ILE A 478 20.80 31.73 6.20
C ILE A 478 20.63 32.45 4.86
N VAL A 479 20.67 33.79 4.89
CA VAL A 479 20.59 34.62 3.68
C VAL A 479 21.80 34.39 2.79
N GLY A 480 22.96 34.10 3.37
CA GLY A 480 24.22 33.84 2.66
C GLY A 480 24.12 32.70 1.64
N LYS A 481 23.33 31.64 1.89
CA LYS A 481 23.11 30.57 0.88
C LYS A 481 22.35 31.06 -0.34
N VAL A 482 21.31 31.87 -0.14
CA VAL A 482 20.53 32.45 -1.24
C VAL A 482 21.40 33.45 -2.00
N MET A 483 22.12 34.33 -1.28
CA MET A 483 23.00 35.32 -1.89
C MET A 483 24.18 34.68 -2.64
N GLN A 484 24.66 33.53 -2.19
CA GLN A 484 25.63 32.74 -2.94
C GLN A 484 25.06 32.25 -4.27
N ALA A 485 23.84 31.69 -4.28
CA ALA A 485 23.16 31.31 -5.51
C ALA A 485 22.90 32.51 -6.44
N VAL A 486 22.51 33.67 -5.88
CA VAL A 486 22.35 34.93 -6.62
C VAL A 486 23.66 35.33 -7.30
N ARG A 487 24.77 35.37 -6.55
CA ARG A 487 26.11 35.69 -7.12
C ARG A 487 26.51 34.74 -8.23
N GLU A 488 26.27 33.44 -8.06
CA GLU A 488 26.56 32.45 -9.11
C GLU A 488 25.78 32.73 -10.38
N VAL A 489 24.48 33.01 -10.27
CA VAL A 489 23.63 33.35 -11.43
C VAL A 489 24.11 34.63 -12.12
N LEU A 490 24.44 35.66 -11.35
CA LEU A 490 24.86 36.97 -11.90
C LEU A 490 26.29 36.97 -12.47
N SER A 491 27.07 35.93 -12.19
CA SER A 491 28.44 35.77 -12.72
C SER A 491 28.51 35.09 -14.10
N CYS A 492 27.40 34.48 -14.54
CA CYS A 492 27.22 33.89 -15.87
C CYS A 492 26.94 34.97 -16.91
#